data_AF-A0A4Y9PI15-F1
#
_entry.id   AF-A0A4Y9PI15-F1
#
_cell.length_a   1.000
_cell.length_b   1.000
_cell.length_c   1.000
_cell.angle_alpha   90.00
_cell.angle_beta   90.00
_cell.angle_gamma   90.00
#
_symmetry.space_group_name_H-M   'P 1'
#
loop_
_entity.id
_entity.type
_entity.pdbx_description
1 polymer ?
#
loop_
_entity_poly.entity_id
_entity_poly.type
_entity_poly.pdbx_seq_one_letter_code
_entity_poly.pdbx_strand_id
1 'polypeptide(L)'
;MPVVVVAWVLLILLGWSLVYWPHLPSGFVFGSGLDSSARASWTDAVYLSAVTLATLGFGDIVPADGWLRIAVPVEALLGFPLITAAVSWVLQVYPALTRRRALAVRLSLLRRVDTVGLVAGQRSVLAASVLENLAMSMAQLRGDLTQFSETYNVRDADQNLSLPAMLGVATELTEAARRSAVPDVRHAGELVEAAVGDYLDVVDKQFLRVGGSAQKIAAAYADDYGQRIAPAVSGG
;
A
#
# COMPACT_ATOMS: atom_id res chain seq x y z
N MET A 1 -8.66 2.22 0.00
CA MET A 1 -8.74 1.29 -1.14
C MET A 1 -9.39 -0.05 -0.84
N PRO A 2 -8.96 -0.90 0.11
CA PRO A 2 -9.61 -2.21 0.33
C PRO A 2 -11.10 -2.07 0.68
N VAL A 3 -11.45 -1.07 1.49
CA VAL A 3 -12.86 -0.72 1.79
C VAL A 3 -13.64 -0.32 0.53
N VAL A 4 -13.00 0.42 -0.40
CA VAL A 4 -13.62 0.87 -1.64
C VAL A 4 -13.89 -0.31 -2.57
N VAL A 5 -12.92 -1.22 -2.71
CA VAL A 5 -13.09 -2.46 -3.47
C VAL A 5 -14.22 -3.32 -2.90
N VAL A 6 -14.22 -3.52 -1.58
CA VAL A 6 -15.30 -4.27 -0.90
C VAL A 6 -16.64 -3.59 -1.13
N ALA A 7 -16.70 -2.26 -1.04
CA ALA A 7 -17.91 -1.50 -1.34
C ALA A 7 -18.37 -1.68 -2.79
N TRP A 8 -17.46 -1.66 -3.78
CA TRP A 8 -17.81 -1.90 -5.18
C TRP A 8 -18.33 -3.32 -5.42
N VAL A 9 -17.67 -4.33 -4.85
CA VAL A 9 -18.13 -5.72 -4.93
C VAL A 9 -19.52 -5.85 -4.32
N LEU A 10 -19.76 -5.26 -3.15
CA LEU A 10 -21.08 -5.26 -2.50
C LEU A 10 -22.13 -4.49 -3.30
N LEU A 11 -21.77 -3.36 -3.92
CA LEU A 11 -22.70 -2.58 -4.75
C LEU A 11 -23.11 -3.34 -6.01
N ILE A 12 -22.18 -4.02 -6.67
CA ILE A 12 -22.49 -4.85 -7.83
C ILE A 12 -23.34 -6.04 -7.40
N LEU A 13 -22.93 -6.75 -6.34
CA LEU A 13 -23.66 -7.88 -5.78
C LEU A 13 -25.12 -7.49 -5.46
N LEU A 14 -25.31 -6.47 -4.62
CA LEU A 14 -26.64 -6.05 -4.18
C LEU A 14 -27.43 -5.39 -5.32
N GLY A 15 -26.76 -4.66 -6.21
CA GLY A 15 -27.38 -4.03 -7.37
C GLY A 15 -28.00 -5.05 -8.33
N TRP A 16 -27.24 -6.09 -8.72
CA TRP A 16 -27.76 -7.17 -9.55
C TRP A 16 -28.78 -8.03 -8.82
N SER A 17 -28.59 -8.26 -7.53
CA SER A 17 -29.61 -8.92 -6.69
C SER A 17 -30.96 -8.19 -6.77
N LEU A 18 -30.96 -6.85 -6.67
CA LEU A 18 -32.19 -6.04 -6.81
C LEU A 18 -32.81 -6.13 -8.22
N VAL A 19 -31.99 -6.28 -9.26
CA VAL A 19 -32.46 -6.44 -10.64
C VAL A 19 -33.10 -7.81 -10.86
N TYR A 20 -32.49 -8.89 -10.33
CA TYR A 20 -32.99 -10.25 -10.51
C TYR A 20 -34.17 -10.58 -9.60
N TRP A 21 -34.20 -10.01 -8.40
CA TRP A 21 -35.23 -10.24 -7.38
C TRP A 21 -36.67 -10.26 -7.93
N PRO A 22 -37.16 -9.20 -8.61
CA PRO A 22 -38.53 -9.19 -9.14
C PRO A 22 -38.76 -10.17 -10.29
N HIS A 23 -37.70 -10.65 -10.95
CA HIS A 23 -37.78 -11.53 -12.11
C HIS A 23 -37.56 -13.00 -11.77
N LEU A 24 -37.14 -13.35 -10.54
CA LEU A 24 -36.94 -14.75 -10.12
C LEU A 24 -38.16 -15.66 -10.36
N PRO A 25 -39.42 -15.24 -10.08
CA PRO A 25 -40.57 -16.13 -10.24
C PRO A 25 -40.88 -16.53 -11.68
N SER A 26 -40.57 -15.67 -12.66
CA SER A 26 -41.02 -15.85 -14.06
C SER A 26 -39.89 -15.89 -15.08
N GLY A 27 -38.77 -15.23 -14.80
CA GLY A 27 -37.65 -15.05 -15.73
C GLY A 27 -36.51 -16.05 -15.55
N PHE A 28 -36.59 -16.95 -14.56
CA PHE A 28 -35.57 -17.96 -14.25
C PHE A 28 -36.17 -19.36 -14.11
N VAL A 29 -35.38 -20.38 -14.44
CA VAL A 29 -35.72 -21.80 -14.22
C VAL A 29 -34.83 -22.35 -13.11
N PHE A 30 -35.44 -23.07 -12.17
CA PHE A 30 -34.76 -23.76 -11.08
C PHE A 30 -34.51 -25.23 -11.44
N GLY A 31 -33.37 -25.77 -11.04
CA GLY A 31 -33.04 -27.18 -11.22
C GLY A 31 -34.08 -28.12 -10.58
N SER A 32 -34.24 -29.32 -11.14
CA SER A 32 -35.32 -30.28 -10.82
C SER A 32 -35.39 -30.78 -9.37
N GLY A 33 -34.33 -30.57 -8.57
CA GLY A 33 -34.29 -30.89 -7.14
C GLY A 33 -34.71 -29.74 -6.21
N LEU A 34 -35.17 -28.61 -6.75
CA LEU A 34 -35.40 -27.38 -6.01
C LEU A 34 -36.88 -27.00 -6.06
N ASP A 35 -37.45 -26.68 -4.90
CA ASP A 35 -38.84 -26.21 -4.81
C ASP A 35 -38.94 -24.74 -5.25
N SER A 36 -39.51 -24.51 -6.43
CA SER A 36 -39.66 -23.18 -7.03
C SER A 36 -40.58 -22.26 -6.23
N SER A 37 -41.47 -22.82 -5.39
CA SER A 37 -42.38 -22.04 -4.53
C SER A 37 -41.69 -21.42 -3.31
N ALA A 38 -40.55 -21.97 -2.89
CA ALA A 38 -39.76 -21.51 -1.74
C ALA A 38 -38.51 -20.71 -2.13
N ARG A 39 -38.11 -20.71 -3.41
CA ARG A 39 -36.79 -20.23 -3.90
C ARG A 39 -36.84 -18.93 -4.71
N ALA A 40 -37.94 -18.18 -4.61
CA ALA A 40 -38.01 -16.79 -5.06
C ALA A 40 -37.80 -15.82 -3.89
N SER A 41 -36.83 -16.13 -3.01
CA SER A 41 -36.51 -15.36 -1.80
C SER A 41 -35.29 -14.44 -1.99
N TRP A 42 -35.17 -13.36 -1.21
CA TRP A 42 -34.17 -12.29 -1.48
C TRP A 42 -32.75 -12.87 -1.47
N THR A 43 -32.57 -13.87 -0.62
CA THR A 43 -31.36 -14.66 -0.52
C THR A 43 -31.03 -15.44 -1.80
N ASP A 44 -32.01 -15.89 -2.59
CA ASP A 44 -31.77 -16.57 -3.86
C ASP A 44 -31.28 -15.60 -4.94
N ALA A 45 -31.74 -14.35 -4.93
CA ALA A 45 -31.24 -13.30 -5.83
C ALA A 45 -29.79 -12.92 -5.49
N VAL A 46 -29.48 -12.79 -4.20
CA VAL A 46 -28.11 -12.56 -3.71
C VAL A 46 -27.20 -13.73 -4.04
N TYR A 47 -27.70 -14.96 -3.85
CA TYR A 47 -26.97 -16.17 -4.23
C TYR A 47 -26.67 -16.20 -5.73
N LEU A 48 -27.67 -15.97 -6.59
CA LEU A 48 -27.50 -15.93 -8.05
C LEU A 48 -26.46 -14.87 -8.47
N SER A 49 -26.56 -13.66 -7.92
CA SER A 49 -25.59 -12.59 -8.19
C SER A 49 -24.19 -12.98 -7.69
N ALA A 50 -24.06 -13.54 -6.49
CA ALA A 50 -22.78 -13.98 -5.95
C ALA A 50 -22.07 -15.01 -6.83
N VAL A 51 -22.79 -16.05 -7.28
CA VAL A 51 -22.21 -17.12 -8.09
C VAL A 51 -21.90 -16.66 -9.51
N THR A 52 -22.66 -15.69 -10.04
CA THR A 52 -22.42 -15.07 -11.35
C THR A 52 -21.22 -14.14 -11.31
N LEU A 53 -21.19 -13.22 -10.33
CA LEU A 53 -20.12 -12.25 -10.12
C LEU A 53 -18.77 -12.95 -9.87
N ALA A 54 -18.77 -14.01 -9.07
CA ALA A 54 -17.59 -14.83 -8.82
C ALA A 54 -17.26 -15.82 -9.95
N THR A 55 -18.09 -15.88 -11.01
CA THR A 55 -17.95 -16.79 -12.15
C THR A 55 -18.01 -18.28 -11.80
N LEU A 56 -18.61 -18.63 -10.66
CA LEU A 56 -18.83 -20.03 -10.26
C LEU A 56 -19.91 -20.70 -11.12
N GLY A 57 -21.04 -20.02 -11.33
CA GLY A 57 -22.10 -20.46 -12.23
C GLY A 57 -22.58 -21.90 -12.02
N PHE A 58 -23.03 -22.27 -10.81
CA PHE A 58 -23.48 -23.63 -10.48
C PHE A 58 -24.59 -24.18 -11.38
N GLY A 59 -25.33 -23.32 -12.07
CA GLY A 59 -26.36 -23.70 -13.05
C GLY A 59 -27.65 -24.22 -12.41
N ASP A 60 -27.84 -24.02 -11.11
CA ASP A 60 -29.05 -24.41 -10.39
C ASP A 60 -30.19 -23.38 -10.53
N ILE A 61 -29.84 -22.14 -10.88
CA ILE A 61 -30.75 -21.07 -11.30
C ILE A 61 -30.26 -20.56 -12.66
N VAL A 62 -31.07 -20.69 -13.71
CA VAL A 62 -30.69 -20.33 -15.09
C VAL A 62 -31.67 -19.34 -15.73
N PRO A 63 -31.18 -18.35 -16.51
CA PRO A 63 -32.05 -17.34 -17.12
C PRO A 63 -32.94 -17.93 -18.22
N ALA A 64 -34.25 -17.78 -18.07
CA ALA A 64 -35.26 -18.18 -19.04
C ALA A 64 -35.46 -17.08 -20.09
N ASP A 65 -35.61 -15.83 -19.65
CA ASP A 65 -35.91 -14.69 -20.51
C ASP A 65 -34.72 -14.27 -21.37
N GLY A 66 -35.01 -13.84 -22.61
CA GLY A 66 -33.98 -13.46 -23.58
C GLY A 66 -33.04 -12.35 -23.09
N TRP A 67 -33.57 -11.34 -22.38
CA TRP A 67 -32.74 -10.25 -21.86
C TRP A 67 -31.90 -10.69 -20.65
N LEU A 68 -32.43 -11.58 -19.80
CA LEU A 68 -31.68 -12.14 -18.66
C LEU A 68 -30.50 -13.00 -19.12
N ARG A 69 -30.66 -13.71 -20.25
CA ARG A 69 -29.57 -14.45 -20.91
C ARG A 69 -28.41 -13.57 -21.37
N ILE A 70 -28.62 -12.26 -21.50
CA ILE A 70 -27.57 -11.28 -21.80
C ILE A 70 -27.08 -10.62 -20.49
N ALA A 71 -28.01 -10.25 -19.61
CA ALA A 71 -27.70 -9.57 -18.36
C ALA A 71 -26.79 -10.38 -17.43
N VAL A 72 -27.05 -11.69 -17.28
CA VAL A 72 -26.25 -12.58 -16.41
C VAL A 72 -24.78 -12.68 -16.88
N PRO A 73 -24.48 -12.94 -18.17
CA PRO A 73 -23.09 -12.85 -18.65
C PRO A 73 -22.45 -11.47 -18.50
N VAL A 74 -23.22 -10.39 -18.63
CA VAL A 74 -22.70 -9.02 -18.42
C VAL A 74 -22.28 -8.80 -16.97
N GLU A 75 -23.05 -9.28 -15.99
CA GLU A 75 -22.63 -9.24 -14.59
C GLU A 75 -21.30 -9.96 -14.39
N ALA A 76 -21.15 -11.18 -14.93
CA ALA A 76 -19.90 -11.94 -14.85
C ALA A 76 -18.71 -11.19 -15.48
N LEU A 77 -18.93 -10.56 -16.65
CA LEU A 77 -17.93 -9.75 -17.35
C LEU A 77 -17.54 -8.47 -16.59
N LEU A 78 -18.39 -7.96 -15.71
CA LEU A 78 -18.07 -6.82 -14.84
C LEU A 78 -17.41 -7.27 -13.54
N GLY A 79 -17.89 -8.37 -12.95
CA GLY A 79 -17.40 -8.92 -11.68
C GLY A 79 -15.98 -9.48 -11.78
N PHE A 80 -15.70 -10.29 -12.79
CA PHE A 80 -14.41 -10.96 -12.92
C PHE A 80 -13.23 -9.99 -13.09
N PRO A 81 -13.27 -8.98 -14.00
CA PRO A 81 -12.20 -8.00 -14.11
C PRO A 81 -12.06 -7.13 -12.86
N LEU A 82 -13.17 -6.82 -12.17
CA LEU A 82 -13.13 -6.06 -10.93
C LEU A 82 -12.36 -6.81 -9.83
N ILE A 83 -12.70 -8.09 -9.61
CA ILE A 83 -12.00 -8.95 -8.62
C ILE A 83 -10.54 -9.11 -9.03
N THR A 84 -10.27 -9.34 -10.32
CA THR A 84 -8.91 -9.49 -10.84
C THR A 84 -8.08 -8.23 -10.60
N ALA A 85 -8.61 -7.06 -10.96
CA ALA A 85 -7.95 -5.77 -10.76
C ALA A 85 -7.70 -5.49 -9.27
N ALA A 86 -8.67 -5.82 -8.40
CA ALA A 86 -8.51 -5.71 -6.96
C ALA A 86 -7.35 -6.56 -6.43
N VAL A 87 -7.29 -7.83 -6.82
CA VAL A 87 -6.19 -8.74 -6.43
C VAL A 87 -4.85 -8.22 -6.98
N SER A 88 -4.80 -7.82 -8.26
CA SER A 88 -3.61 -7.25 -8.87
C SER A 88 -3.13 -5.98 -8.15
N TRP A 89 -4.04 -5.13 -7.68
CA TRP A 89 -3.68 -3.95 -6.89
C TRP A 89 -3.08 -4.36 -5.54
N VAL A 90 -3.69 -5.30 -4.81
CA VAL A 90 -3.16 -5.80 -3.53
C VAL A 90 -1.75 -6.37 -3.70
N LEU A 91 -1.53 -7.17 -4.74
CA LEU A 91 -0.23 -7.75 -5.05
C LEU A 91 0.84 -6.71 -5.41
N GLN A 92 0.44 -5.57 -5.99
CA GLN A 92 1.37 -4.47 -6.32
C GLN A 92 1.70 -3.57 -5.13
N VAL A 93 0.75 -3.37 -4.21
CA VAL A 93 0.93 -2.52 -3.03
C VAL A 93 1.80 -3.20 -1.96
N TYR A 94 1.69 -4.52 -1.80
CA TYR A 94 2.43 -5.24 -0.76
C TYR A 94 3.97 -5.11 -0.87
N PRO A 95 4.60 -5.20 -2.06
CA PRO A 95 6.02 -4.92 -2.23
C PRO A 95 6.43 -3.51 -1.80
N ALA A 96 5.63 -2.48 -2.09
CA ALA A 96 5.92 -1.10 -1.69
C ALA A 96 5.95 -0.95 -0.16
N LEU A 97 4.97 -1.55 0.53
CA LEU A 97 4.94 -1.60 1.99
C LEU A 97 6.13 -2.37 2.56
N THR A 98 6.50 -3.49 1.92
CA THR A 98 7.63 -4.32 2.35
C THR A 98 8.96 -3.57 2.20
N ARG A 99 9.17 -2.84 1.10
CA ARG A 99 10.37 -2.01 0.90
C ARG A 99 10.51 -0.91 1.94
N ARG A 100 9.40 -0.25 2.29
CA ARG A 100 9.37 0.79 3.34
C ARG A 100 9.84 0.23 4.68
N ARG A 101 9.28 -0.93 5.08
CA ARG A 101 9.66 -1.64 6.30
C ARG A 101 11.12 -2.11 6.26
N ALA A 102 11.57 -2.64 5.13
CA ALA A 102 12.94 -3.09 4.96
C ALA A 102 13.94 -1.94 5.14
N LEU A 103 13.63 -0.74 4.64
CA LEU A 103 14.48 0.44 4.85
C LEU A 103 14.50 0.89 6.30
N ALA A 104 13.34 0.91 6.98
CA ALA A 104 13.28 1.23 8.41
C ALA A 104 14.12 0.25 9.25
N VAL A 105 13.99 -1.07 8.99
CA VAL A 105 14.82 -2.11 9.62
C VAL A 105 16.29 -1.86 9.33
N ARG A 106 16.66 -1.58 8.07
CA ARG A 106 18.04 -1.29 7.69
C ARG A 106 18.61 -0.08 8.44
N LEU A 107 17.88 1.02 8.52
CA LEU A 107 18.28 2.20 9.30
C LEU A 107 18.42 1.85 10.79
N SER A 108 17.51 1.04 11.34
CA SER A 108 17.61 0.58 12.74
C SER A 108 18.87 -0.27 12.99
N LEU A 109 19.26 -1.11 12.03
CA LEU A 109 20.50 -1.90 12.11
C LEU A 109 21.73 -1.00 12.01
N LEU A 110 21.73 -0.04 11.07
CA LEU A 110 22.81 0.94 10.91
C LEU A 110 22.99 1.84 12.13
N ARG A 111 21.92 2.09 12.90
CA ARG A 111 22.00 2.79 14.19
C ARG A 111 22.59 1.91 15.31
N ARG A 112 22.34 0.60 15.27
CA ARG A 112 22.85 -0.36 16.28
C ARG A 112 24.34 -0.65 16.13
N VAL A 113 24.86 -0.58 14.90
CA VAL A 113 26.30 -0.60 14.64
C VAL A 113 26.83 0.83 14.55
N ASP A 114 28.10 1.07 14.88
CA ASP A 114 28.70 2.42 14.80
C ASP A 114 28.98 2.86 13.35
N THR A 115 27.91 3.00 12.55
CA THR A 115 28.00 3.45 11.16
C THR A 115 28.41 4.92 11.09
N VAL A 116 28.04 5.72 12.09
CA VAL A 116 28.46 7.12 12.18
C VAL A 116 29.98 7.21 12.29
N GLY A 117 30.60 6.40 13.15
CA GLY A 117 32.06 6.26 13.22
C GLY A 117 32.68 5.76 11.91
N LEU A 118 32.04 4.79 11.24
CA LEU A 118 32.50 4.29 9.94
C LEU A 118 32.52 5.39 8.87
N VAL A 119 31.50 6.24 8.82
CA VAL A 119 31.36 7.37 7.87
C VAL A 119 32.33 8.50 8.17
N ALA A 120 32.59 8.75 9.46
CA ALA A 120 33.58 9.74 9.91
C ALA A 120 35.03 9.27 9.68
N GLY A 121 35.27 7.97 9.50
CA GLY A 121 36.58 7.38 9.27
C GLY A 121 37.22 7.80 7.94
N GLN A 122 38.54 8.05 7.94
CA GLN A 122 39.26 8.64 6.79
C GLN A 122 39.55 7.68 5.63
N ARG A 123 39.25 6.37 5.75
CA ARG A 123 39.63 5.35 4.75
C ARG A 123 38.53 4.34 4.40
N SER A 124 37.29 4.59 4.82
CA SER A 124 36.22 3.62 4.61
C SER A 124 35.63 3.71 3.20
N VAL A 125 36.05 2.81 2.31
CA VAL A 125 35.43 2.63 0.99
C VAL A 125 33.97 2.16 1.12
N LEU A 126 33.65 1.45 2.22
CA LEU A 126 32.31 0.95 2.49
C LEU A 126 31.31 2.06 2.88
N ALA A 127 31.78 3.21 3.38
CA ALA A 127 30.89 4.28 3.82
C ALA A 127 30.08 4.88 2.65
N ALA A 128 30.74 5.18 1.53
CA ALA A 128 30.07 5.75 0.35
C ALA A 128 29.02 4.80 -0.21
N SER A 129 29.35 3.51 -0.36
CA SER A 129 28.42 2.52 -0.91
C SER A 129 27.21 2.28 0.00
N VAL A 130 27.36 2.32 1.33
CA VAL A 130 26.22 2.24 2.26
C VAL A 130 25.28 3.43 2.07
N LEU A 131 25.83 4.64 1.94
CA LEU A 131 25.05 5.87 1.72
C LEU A 131 24.37 5.88 0.34
N GLU A 132 25.05 5.50 -0.73
CA GLU A 132 24.45 5.40 -2.09
C GLU A 132 23.27 4.43 -2.11
N ASN A 133 23.42 3.27 -1.46
CA ASN A 133 22.33 2.29 -1.36
C ASN A 133 21.15 2.83 -0.54
N LEU A 134 21.39 3.67 0.48
CA LEU A 134 20.33 4.35 1.22
C LEU A 134 19.61 5.38 0.35
N ALA A 135 20.36 6.19 -0.41
CA ALA A 135 19.79 7.17 -1.33
C ALA A 135 18.90 6.50 -2.39
N MET A 136 19.38 5.41 -2.99
CA MET A 136 18.61 4.62 -3.97
C MET A 136 17.34 4.02 -3.35
N SER A 137 17.44 3.47 -2.13
CA SER A 137 16.28 2.93 -1.41
C SER A 137 15.25 4.02 -1.12
N MET A 138 15.69 5.22 -0.73
CA MET A 138 14.81 6.36 -0.46
C MET A 138 14.13 6.89 -1.74
N ALA A 139 14.88 6.99 -2.85
CA ALA A 139 14.33 7.37 -4.15
C ALA A 139 13.27 6.37 -4.64
N GLN A 140 13.49 5.07 -4.41
CA GLN A 140 12.50 4.04 -4.72
C GLN A 140 11.23 4.20 -3.87
N LEU A 141 11.35 4.50 -2.58
CA LEU A 141 10.20 4.77 -1.71
C LEU A 141 9.43 6.02 -2.12
N ARG A 142 10.11 7.06 -2.61
CA ARG A 142 9.43 8.22 -3.20
C ARG A 142 8.58 7.79 -4.40
N GLY A 143 9.15 7.01 -5.32
CA GLY A 143 8.41 6.48 -6.46
C GLY A 143 7.18 5.67 -6.02
N ASP A 144 7.37 4.76 -5.08
CA ASP A 144 6.29 3.96 -4.50
C ASP A 144 5.19 4.82 -3.86
N LEU A 145 5.56 5.86 -3.12
CA LEU A 145 4.60 6.76 -2.47
C LEU A 145 3.79 7.56 -3.50
N THR A 146 4.43 8.01 -4.59
CA THR A 146 3.73 8.72 -5.66
C THR A 146 2.74 7.82 -6.42
N GLN A 147 3.05 6.54 -6.58
CA GLN A 147 2.20 5.58 -7.27
C GLN A 147 1.09 5.01 -6.36
N PHE A 148 1.41 4.77 -5.08
CA PHE A 148 0.52 4.15 -4.10
C PHE A 148 0.38 5.06 -2.88
N SER A 149 -0.24 6.23 -3.07
CA SER A 149 -0.44 7.23 -2.02
C SER A 149 -1.12 6.66 -0.75
N GLU A 150 -1.91 5.61 -0.89
CA GLU A 150 -2.62 4.97 0.22
C GLU A 150 -1.70 4.23 1.19
N THR A 151 -0.47 3.90 0.76
CA THR A 151 0.55 3.32 1.65
C THR A 151 0.94 4.27 2.79
N TYR A 152 0.68 5.58 2.65
CA TYR A 152 0.83 6.55 3.72
C TYR A 152 -0.10 6.29 4.92
N ASN A 153 -1.24 5.64 4.76
CA ASN A 153 -2.14 5.40 5.91
C ASN A 153 -1.83 4.09 6.64
N VAL A 154 -0.91 3.27 6.12
CA VAL A 154 -0.52 2.02 6.75
C VAL A 154 0.48 2.32 7.86
N ARG A 155 0.04 2.11 9.10
CA ARG A 155 0.86 2.32 10.30
C ARG A 155 1.63 1.05 10.65
N ASP A 156 2.89 1.22 11.01
CA ASP A 156 3.73 0.15 11.56
C ASP A 156 3.64 0.17 13.10
N ALA A 157 3.40 -0.99 13.70
CA ALA A 157 3.13 -1.11 15.14
C ALA A 157 4.39 -0.91 16.01
N ASP A 158 5.59 -1.05 15.45
CA ASP A 158 6.87 -0.94 16.15
C ASP A 158 7.63 0.30 15.64
N GLN A 159 8.18 1.09 16.57
CA GLN A 159 9.00 2.26 16.26
C GLN A 159 10.25 1.89 15.45
N ASN A 160 10.83 0.70 15.67
CA ASN A 160 12.00 0.22 14.91
C ASN A 160 11.65 -0.23 13.48
N LEU A 161 10.36 -0.45 13.20
CA LEU A 161 9.86 -0.83 11.87
C LEU A 161 9.31 0.37 11.11
N SER A 162 9.29 1.54 11.73
CA SER A 162 8.69 2.74 11.16
C SER A 162 9.75 3.65 10.57
N LEU A 163 9.60 3.90 9.28
CA LEU A 163 10.43 4.83 8.54
C LEU A 163 10.43 6.25 9.16
N PRO A 164 9.29 6.88 9.49
CA PRO A 164 9.27 8.21 10.11
C PRO A 164 10.18 8.34 11.35
N ALA A 165 10.17 7.35 12.24
CA ALA A 165 11.03 7.37 13.43
C ALA A 165 12.51 7.22 13.08
N MET A 166 12.83 6.45 12.05
CA MET A 166 14.21 6.17 11.64
C MET A 166 14.82 7.24 10.70
N LEU A 167 14.04 8.21 10.22
CA LEU A 167 14.57 9.31 9.39
C LEU A 167 15.66 10.13 10.10
N GLY A 168 15.62 10.24 11.44
CA GLY A 168 16.67 10.89 12.22
C GLY A 168 18.04 10.24 12.03
N VAL A 169 18.08 8.90 11.90
CA VAL A 169 19.31 8.16 11.63
C VAL A 169 19.90 8.53 10.27
N ALA A 170 19.04 8.71 9.25
CA ALA A 170 19.51 9.14 7.94
C ALA A 170 20.12 10.55 8.00
N THR A 171 19.50 11.48 8.75
CA THR A 171 20.04 12.82 8.98
C THR A 171 21.38 12.80 9.72
N GLU A 172 21.55 11.96 10.74
CA GLU A 172 22.83 11.82 11.44
C GLU A 172 23.94 11.30 10.53
N LEU A 173 23.62 10.31 9.68
CA LEU A 173 24.55 9.77 8.70
C LEU A 173 24.95 10.82 7.66
N THR A 174 24.03 11.66 7.19
CA THR A 174 24.35 12.75 6.26
C THR A 174 25.21 13.83 6.92
N GLU A 175 24.93 14.20 8.18
CA GLU A 175 25.74 15.14 8.95
C GLU A 175 27.16 14.62 9.21
N ALA A 176 27.32 13.32 9.47
CA ALA A 176 28.62 12.67 9.58
C ALA A 176 29.35 12.67 8.23
N ALA A 177 28.63 12.34 7.15
CA ALA A 177 29.18 12.30 5.80
C ALA A 177 29.70 13.67 5.35
N ARG A 178 28.96 14.77 5.62
CA ARG A 178 29.38 16.15 5.31
C ARG A 178 30.70 16.53 5.96
N ARG A 179 31.01 15.97 7.13
CA ARG A 179 32.26 16.20 7.88
C ARG A 179 33.39 15.26 7.48
N SER A 180 33.15 14.30 6.58
CA SER A 180 34.15 13.34 6.14
C SER A 180 35.23 13.98 5.27
N ALA A 181 36.48 13.54 5.45
CA ALA A 181 37.59 13.96 4.61
C ALA A 181 37.52 13.37 3.18
N VAL A 182 36.80 12.25 3.00
CA VAL A 182 36.70 11.53 1.73
C VAL A 182 35.64 12.17 0.82
N PRO A 183 35.99 12.64 -0.40
CA PRO A 183 35.04 13.27 -1.32
C PRO A 183 33.83 12.42 -1.67
N ASP A 184 34.04 11.13 -1.96
CA ASP A 184 32.97 10.20 -2.36
C ASP A 184 31.94 10.01 -1.24
N VAL A 185 32.38 9.99 0.03
CA VAL A 185 31.50 9.89 1.19
C VAL A 185 30.65 11.16 1.34
N ARG A 186 31.25 12.34 1.12
CA ARG A 186 30.48 13.61 1.12
C ARG A 186 29.41 13.61 0.03
N HIS A 187 29.78 13.22 -1.19
CA HIS A 187 28.86 13.17 -2.32
C HIS A 187 27.71 12.17 -2.08
N ALA A 188 28.03 10.97 -1.59
CA ALA A 188 27.01 9.98 -1.23
C ALA A 188 26.09 10.47 -0.11
N GLY A 189 26.62 11.25 0.85
CA GLY A 189 25.83 11.92 1.88
C GLY A 189 24.86 12.96 1.31
N GLU A 190 25.30 13.78 0.35
CA GLU A 190 24.45 14.74 -0.37
C GLU A 190 23.33 14.04 -1.15
N LEU A 191 23.61 12.88 -1.76
CA LEU A 191 22.59 12.07 -2.43
C LEU A 191 21.51 11.56 -1.46
N VAL A 192 21.89 11.12 -0.25
CA VAL A 192 20.93 10.71 0.78
C VAL A 192 20.09 11.91 1.24
N GLU A 193 20.73 13.06 1.48
CA GLU A 193 20.04 14.28 1.91
C GLU A 193 19.00 14.75 0.87
N ALA A 194 19.39 14.77 -0.41
CA ALA A 194 18.49 15.09 -1.51
C ALA A 194 17.33 14.08 -1.63
N ALA A 195 17.62 12.78 -1.55
CA ALA A 195 16.59 11.74 -1.65
C ALA A 195 15.59 11.78 -0.49
N VAL A 196 16.06 12.04 0.74
CA VAL A 196 15.22 12.24 1.92
C VAL A 196 14.36 13.49 1.75
N GLY A 197 14.95 14.59 1.31
CA GLY A 197 14.23 15.84 1.05
C GLY A 197 13.11 15.67 0.01
N ASP A 198 13.42 15.01 -1.11
CA ASP A 198 12.46 14.72 -2.17
C ASP A 198 11.32 13.81 -1.72
N TYR A 199 11.61 12.80 -0.87
CA TYR A 199 10.57 11.96 -0.26
C TYR A 199 9.67 12.77 0.67
N LEU A 200 10.26 13.60 1.54
CA LEU A 200 9.52 14.42 2.49
C LEU A 200 8.69 15.51 1.80
N ASP A 201 9.16 16.07 0.70
CA ASP A 201 8.40 17.03 -0.11
C ASP A 201 7.12 16.40 -0.68
N VAL A 202 7.17 15.14 -1.13
CA VAL A 202 5.97 14.40 -1.54
C VAL A 202 5.03 14.17 -0.35
N VAL A 203 5.58 13.75 0.80
CA VAL A 203 4.80 13.56 2.04
C VAL A 203 4.09 14.85 2.44
N ASP A 204 4.79 15.98 2.41
CA ASP A 204 4.23 17.28 2.80
C ASP A 204 3.16 17.75 1.82
N LYS A 205 3.44 17.75 0.52
CA LYS A 205 2.50 18.23 -0.50
C LYS A 205 1.22 17.41 -0.56
N GLN A 206 1.32 16.09 -0.41
CA GLN A 206 0.17 15.20 -0.57
C GLN A 206 -0.62 15.02 0.74
N PHE A 207 0.03 15.03 1.91
CA PHE A 207 -0.61 14.64 3.16
C PHE A 207 -0.55 15.72 4.25
N LEU A 208 0.64 16.13 4.67
CA LEU A 208 0.80 16.94 5.90
C LEU A 208 0.53 18.44 5.72
N ARG A 209 0.95 19.01 4.58
CA ARG A 209 0.83 20.44 4.23
C ARG A 209 1.38 21.40 5.30
N VAL A 210 2.45 20.99 5.98
CA VAL A 210 3.10 21.75 7.06
C VAL A 210 4.02 22.83 6.51
N GLY A 211 4.71 22.54 5.40
CA GLY A 211 5.70 23.42 4.78
C GLY A 211 6.92 23.70 5.67
N GLY A 212 7.99 24.23 5.06
CA GLY A 212 9.23 24.62 5.74
C GLY A 212 10.38 23.64 5.48
N SER A 213 11.27 23.46 6.46
CA SER A 213 12.45 22.62 6.31
C SER A 213 12.13 21.11 6.36
N ALA A 214 12.97 20.29 5.74
CA ALA A 214 12.86 18.84 5.77
C ALA A 214 12.79 18.28 7.21
N GLN A 215 13.54 18.85 8.15
CA GLN A 215 13.50 18.46 9.56
C GLN A 215 12.13 18.70 10.21
N LYS A 216 11.49 19.83 9.91
CA LYS A 216 10.14 20.15 10.41
C LYS A 216 9.10 19.18 9.84
N ILE A 217 9.20 18.89 8.55
CA ILE A 217 8.32 17.92 7.87
C ILE A 217 8.52 16.52 8.43
N ALA A 218 9.77 16.08 8.63
CA ALA A 218 10.09 14.79 9.24
C ALA A 218 9.52 14.67 10.66
N ALA A 219 9.58 15.73 11.47
CA ALA A 219 9.02 15.75 12.81
C ALA A 219 7.49 15.61 12.77
N ALA A 220 6.83 16.40 11.93
CA ALA A 220 5.38 16.30 11.72
C ALA A 220 4.97 14.91 11.18
N TYR A 221 5.80 14.30 10.34
CA TYR A 221 5.55 12.95 9.82
C TYR A 221 5.65 11.88 10.90
N ALA A 222 6.65 11.98 11.79
CA ALA A 222 6.75 11.09 12.94
C ALA A 222 5.56 11.27 13.89
N ASP A 223 5.18 12.51 14.19
CA ASP A 223 4.07 12.85 15.09
C ASP A 223 2.71 12.33 14.54
N ASP A 224 2.45 12.48 13.24
CA ASP A 224 1.23 11.94 12.59
C ASP A 224 1.12 10.41 12.73
N TYR A 225 2.27 9.73 12.72
CA TYR A 225 2.37 8.30 12.93
C TYR A 225 2.32 7.89 14.41
N GLY A 226 2.19 8.85 15.34
CA GLY A 226 2.20 8.61 16.78
C GLY A 226 3.57 8.21 17.31
N GLN A 227 4.63 8.58 16.61
CA GLN A 227 6.01 8.24 16.94
C GLN A 227 6.85 9.48 17.17
N ARG A 228 7.93 9.34 17.93
CA ARG A 228 8.97 10.37 18.01
C ARG A 228 10.12 9.97 17.11
N ILE A 229 10.75 10.96 16.47
CA ILE A 229 12.02 10.72 15.76
C ILE A 229 13.00 10.10 16.75
N ALA A 230 13.58 8.95 16.38
CA ALA A 230 14.55 8.27 17.20
C ALA A 230 15.78 9.18 17.38
N PRO A 231 16.19 9.51 18.62
CA PRO A 231 17.36 10.34 18.85
C PRO A 231 18.64 9.58 18.47
N ALA A 232 19.69 10.35 18.13
CA ALA A 232 21.06 9.86 18.04
C ALA A 232 21.38 9.00 19.26
N VAL A 233 22.01 7.85 19.01
CA VAL A 233 22.41 6.83 19.99
C VAL A 233 22.51 7.36 21.42
N SER A 234 21.76 6.76 22.35
CA SER A 234 22.03 6.92 23.78
C SER A 234 23.43 6.39 24.04
N GLY A 235 24.38 7.29 24.25
CA GLY A 235 25.75 6.94 24.61
C GLY A 235 25.76 5.94 25.76
N GLY A 236 26.42 4.81 25.53
CA GLY A 236 27.00 3.94 26.54
C GLY A 236 28.50 4.03 26.41
#